data_AF-A0A5N9CX35-F1
#
_entry.id   AF-A0A5N9CX35-F1
#
_cell.length_a   1.000
_cell.length_b   1.000
_cell.length_c   1.000
_cell.angle_alpha   90.00
_cell.angle_beta   90.00
_cell.angle_gamma   90.00
#
_symmetry.space_group_name_H-M   'P 1'
#
loop_
_entity.id
_entity.type
_entity.pdbx_description
1 polymer ?
#
loop_
_entity_poly.entity_id
_entity_poly.type
_entity_poly.pdbx_seq_one_letter_code
_entity_poly.pdbx_strand_id
1 'polypeptide(L)'
;MDFEPQYTPEQEEFRQEVKAWMKENMPEGIVHPADPIDLTEEQYQKRRDFGRRLGAKGWLWATAETEYGGGGLDVDHAIVLEEEAGAAGLTIPPFYDSGGRLGGASIVVWGTDEQKEFFLPPIFKG
;
A
#
# COMPACT_ATOMS: atom_id res chain seq x y z
N MET A 1 17.99 3.53 -24.82
CA MET A 1 16.59 3.27 -24.46
C MET A 1 16.31 4.15 -23.28
N ASP A 2 15.20 4.88 -23.33
CA ASP A 2 14.69 5.62 -22.19
C ASP A 2 13.83 4.67 -21.37
N PHE A 3 14.14 4.54 -20.08
CA PHE A 3 13.44 3.65 -19.15
C PHE A 3 12.57 4.42 -18.16
N GLU A 4 12.48 5.74 -18.32
CA GLU A 4 11.59 6.57 -17.50
C GLU A 4 10.13 6.27 -17.84
N PRO A 5 9.27 6.04 -16.82
CA PRO A 5 7.84 5.90 -17.03
C PRO A 5 7.27 7.16 -17.70
N GLN A 6 6.50 6.95 -18.78
CA GLN A 6 5.79 8.04 -19.47
C GLN A 6 4.33 7.99 -19.05
N TYR A 7 3.91 8.98 -18.25
CA TYR A 7 2.56 9.04 -17.71
C TYR A 7 1.58 9.77 -18.63
N THR A 8 0.36 9.23 -18.71
CA THR A 8 -0.77 9.92 -19.34
C THR A 8 -1.24 11.10 -18.47
N PRO A 9 -2.02 12.06 -19.01
CA PRO A 9 -2.60 13.13 -18.20
C PRO A 9 -3.43 12.62 -17.01
N GLU A 10 -4.16 11.51 -17.19
CA GLU A 10 -4.96 10.89 -16.12
C GLU A 10 -4.08 10.35 -14.99
N GLN A 11 -2.96 9.71 -15.33
CA GLN A 11 -1.99 9.21 -14.34
C GLN A 11 -1.30 10.36 -13.60
N GLU A 12 -1.05 11.49 -14.27
CA GLU A 12 -0.50 12.69 -13.62
C GLU A 12 -1.53 13.35 -12.69
N GLU A 13 -2.81 13.40 -13.07
CA GLU A 13 -3.89 13.83 -12.17
C GLU A 13 -3.97 12.95 -10.93
N PHE A 14 -3.91 11.62 -11.11
CA PHE A 14 -3.84 10.68 -10.00
C PHE A 14 -2.60 10.89 -9.13
N ARG A 15 -1.42 11.17 -9.71
CA ARG A 15 -0.22 11.53 -8.94
C ARG A 15 -0.46 12.72 -8.04
N GLN A 16 -1.10 13.78 -8.56
CA GLN A 16 -1.41 14.96 -7.75
C GLN A 16 -2.38 14.63 -6.62
N GLU A 17 -3.36 13.74 -6.86
CA GLU A 17 -4.25 13.22 -5.81
C GLU A 17 -3.45 12.48 -4.72
N VAL A 18 -2.60 11.52 -5.11
CA VAL A 18 -1.76 10.75 -4.18
C VAL A 18 -0.88 11.67 -3.35
N LYS A 19 -0.21 12.61 -3.99
CA LYS A 19 0.68 13.57 -3.33
C LYS A 19 -0.06 14.44 -2.32
N ALA A 20 -1.22 14.97 -2.70
CA ALA A 20 -2.05 15.78 -1.81
C ALA A 20 -2.53 14.95 -0.60
N TRP A 21 -3.02 13.73 -0.86
CA TRP A 21 -3.51 12.85 0.18
C TRP A 21 -2.41 12.42 1.15
N MET A 22 -1.22 12.05 0.64
CA MET A 22 -0.06 11.70 1.45
C MET A 22 0.36 12.86 2.35
N LYS A 23 0.41 14.09 1.80
CA LYS A 23 0.75 15.28 2.59
C LYS A 23 -0.23 15.53 3.74
N GLU A 24 -1.51 15.30 3.54
CA GLU A 24 -2.55 15.51 4.55
C GLU A 24 -2.61 14.37 5.58
N ASN A 25 -2.37 13.12 5.16
CA ASN A 25 -2.62 11.95 5.99
C ASN A 25 -1.35 11.32 6.59
N MET A 26 -0.16 11.68 6.12
CA MET A 26 1.09 11.13 6.64
C MET A 26 1.22 11.47 8.14
N PRO A 27 1.42 10.46 9.00
CA PRO A 27 1.54 10.73 10.43
C PRO A 27 2.84 11.49 10.73
N GLU A 28 2.76 12.44 11.65
CA GLU A 28 3.93 13.22 12.08
C GLU A 28 4.96 12.35 12.81
N GLY A 29 6.24 12.72 12.69
CA GLY A 29 7.33 12.09 13.44
C GLY A 29 7.61 10.65 13.02
N ILE A 30 7.37 10.30 11.76
CA ILE A 30 7.85 9.04 11.21
C ILE A 30 9.37 9.01 11.24
N VAL A 31 9.92 7.92 11.79
CA VAL A 31 11.36 7.64 11.81
C VAL A 31 11.69 6.59 10.77
N HIS A 32 12.91 6.65 10.22
CA HIS A 32 13.42 5.72 9.22
C HIS A 32 14.69 5.05 9.76
N PRO A 33 14.56 4.07 10.66
CA PRO A 33 15.72 3.29 11.10
C PRO A 33 16.29 2.49 9.93
N ALA A 34 17.58 2.13 10.03
CA ALA A 34 18.23 1.30 9.01
C ALA A 34 17.63 -0.11 8.95
N ASP A 35 17.26 -0.67 10.11
CA ASP A 35 16.53 -1.93 10.22
C ASP A 35 15.12 -1.67 10.79
N PRO A 36 14.04 -2.08 10.10
CA PRO A 36 12.68 -1.99 10.63
C PRO A 36 12.47 -2.66 11.99
N ILE A 37 13.33 -3.62 12.39
CA ILE A 37 13.25 -4.26 13.72
C ILE A 37 13.52 -3.29 14.87
N ASP A 38 14.19 -2.16 14.59
CA ASP A 38 14.52 -1.13 15.57
C ASP A 38 13.35 -0.17 15.83
N LEU A 39 12.21 -0.34 15.15
CA LEU A 39 11.00 0.42 15.43
C LEU A 39 10.46 0.04 16.80
N THR A 40 10.08 1.05 17.59
CA THR A 40 9.28 0.82 18.79
C THR A 40 7.88 0.35 18.41
N GLU A 41 7.18 -0.30 19.34
CA GLU A 41 5.78 -0.69 19.14
C GLU A 41 4.90 0.50 18.75
N GLU A 42 5.08 1.66 19.38
CA GLU A 42 4.33 2.88 19.06
C GLU A 42 4.58 3.33 17.61
N GLN A 43 5.84 3.30 17.15
CA GLN A 43 6.21 3.67 15.79
C GLN A 43 5.64 2.67 14.77
N TYR A 44 5.65 1.38 15.09
CA TYR A 44 5.03 0.35 14.27
C TYR A 44 3.51 0.53 14.18
N GLN A 45 2.83 0.77 15.31
CA GLN A 45 1.37 1.00 15.31
C GLN A 45 0.99 2.26 14.54
N LYS A 46 1.76 3.35 14.65
CA LYS A 46 1.57 4.55 13.84
C LYS A 46 1.61 4.25 12.33
N ARG A 47 2.52 3.37 11.90
CA ARG A 47 2.61 2.89 10.51
C ARG A 47 1.43 1.99 10.14
N ARG A 48 0.99 1.10 11.03
CA ARG A 48 -0.22 0.28 10.84
C ARG A 48 -1.45 1.14 10.63
N ASP A 49 -1.66 2.15 11.46
CA ASP A 49 -2.79 3.07 11.34
C ASP A 49 -2.76 3.88 10.05
N PHE A 50 -1.57 4.24 9.56
CA PHE A 50 -1.43 4.83 8.24
C PHE A 50 -1.76 3.83 7.12
N GLY A 51 -1.31 2.59 7.25
CA GLY A 51 -1.69 1.50 6.35
C GLY A 51 -3.19 1.26 6.28
N ARG A 52 -3.92 1.33 7.40
CA ARG A 52 -5.39 1.23 7.42
C ARG A 52 -6.07 2.34 6.64
N ARG A 53 -5.52 3.55 6.70
CA ARG A 53 -6.01 4.69 5.92
C ARG A 53 -5.76 4.50 4.41
N LEU A 54 -4.61 3.95 4.04
CA LEU A 54 -4.34 3.52 2.65
C LEU A 54 -5.32 2.42 2.23
N GLY A 55 -5.55 1.40 3.07
CA GLY A 55 -6.45 0.28 2.81
C GLY A 55 -7.91 0.72 2.63
N ALA A 56 -8.36 1.68 3.44
CA ALA A 56 -9.69 2.29 3.30
C ALA A 56 -9.88 2.99 1.93
N LYS A 57 -8.80 3.45 1.30
CA LYS A 57 -8.81 4.02 -0.06
C LYS A 57 -8.50 3.01 -1.16
N GLY A 58 -8.28 1.74 -0.80
CA GLY A 58 -7.84 0.69 -1.72
C GLY A 58 -6.36 0.76 -2.10
N TRP A 59 -5.57 1.64 -1.48
CA TRP A 59 -4.19 1.90 -1.87
C TRP A 59 -3.15 1.01 -1.19
N LEU A 60 -3.50 0.33 -0.09
CA LEU A 60 -2.57 -0.56 0.63
C LEU A 60 -2.16 -1.77 -0.21
N TRP A 61 -3.10 -2.32 -0.97
CA TRP A 61 -2.91 -3.38 -1.95
C TRP A 61 -3.60 -2.97 -3.25
N ALA A 62 -3.00 -1.98 -3.92
CA ALA A 62 -3.57 -1.23 -5.03
C ALA A 62 -4.16 -2.09 -6.15
N THR A 63 -3.45 -3.14 -6.55
CA THR A 63 -3.84 -3.99 -7.69
C THR A 63 -4.67 -5.20 -7.29
N ALA A 64 -4.88 -5.43 -5.99
CA ALA A 64 -5.65 -6.57 -5.51
C ALA A 64 -7.15 -6.40 -5.81
N GLU A 65 -7.87 -7.50 -5.85
CA GLU A 65 -9.27 -7.54 -6.26
C GLU A 65 -10.17 -6.77 -5.31
N THR A 66 -11.08 -5.98 -5.88
CA THR A 66 -12.00 -5.12 -5.11
C THR A 66 -13.01 -5.92 -4.30
N GLU A 67 -13.37 -7.14 -4.73
CA GLU A 67 -14.27 -8.04 -4.00
C GLU A 67 -13.75 -8.38 -2.60
N TYR A 68 -12.41 -8.42 -2.44
CA TYR A 68 -11.76 -8.64 -1.16
C TYR A 68 -11.25 -7.34 -0.52
N GLY A 69 -11.60 -6.17 -1.05
CA GLY A 69 -11.20 -4.87 -0.51
C GLY A 69 -9.83 -4.36 -0.97
N GLY A 70 -9.26 -4.93 -2.04
CA GLY A 70 -8.15 -4.31 -2.76
C GLY A 70 -8.60 -3.09 -3.58
N GLY A 71 -7.64 -2.40 -4.20
CA GLY A 71 -7.90 -1.18 -4.96
C GLY A 71 -8.41 -1.40 -6.39
N GLY A 72 -8.17 -2.57 -6.98
CA GLY A 72 -8.47 -2.84 -8.40
C GLY A 72 -7.78 -1.89 -9.38
N LEU A 73 -6.71 -1.21 -8.96
CA LEU A 73 -5.94 -0.29 -9.79
C LEU A 73 -5.08 -1.07 -10.78
N ASP A 74 -4.79 -0.45 -11.93
CA ASP A 74 -3.80 -0.99 -12.85
C ASP A 74 -2.37 -0.80 -12.32
N VAL A 75 -1.41 -1.37 -13.05
CA VAL A 75 0.00 -1.35 -12.67
C VAL A 75 0.57 0.07 -12.68
N ASP A 76 0.16 0.93 -13.60
CA ASP A 76 0.70 2.28 -13.72
C ASP A 76 0.27 3.15 -12.52
N HIS A 77 -0.99 3.05 -12.10
CA HIS A 77 -1.50 3.71 -10.89
C HIS A 77 -0.81 3.16 -9.62
N ALA A 78 -0.55 1.85 -9.56
CA ALA A 78 0.21 1.26 -8.46
C ALA A 78 1.67 1.75 -8.42
N ILE A 79 2.31 1.96 -9.57
CA ILE A 79 3.65 2.55 -9.66
C ILE A 79 3.64 3.99 -9.14
N VAL A 80 2.65 4.81 -9.55
CA VAL A 80 2.50 6.17 -9.03
C VAL A 80 2.39 6.20 -7.50
N LEU A 81 1.63 5.27 -6.90
CA LEU A 81 1.52 5.14 -5.44
C LEU A 81 2.87 4.82 -4.78
N GLU A 82 3.63 3.88 -5.32
CA GLU A 82 4.94 3.48 -4.80
C GLU A 82 5.98 4.60 -4.97
N GLU A 83 5.96 5.34 -6.08
CA GLU A 83 6.85 6.49 -6.31
C GLU A 83 6.58 7.62 -5.32
N GLU A 84 5.32 8.01 -5.11
CA GLU A 84 4.98 9.09 -4.17
C GLU A 84 5.22 8.66 -2.72
N ALA A 85 4.99 7.39 -2.37
CA ALA A 85 5.38 6.85 -1.07
C ALA A 85 6.91 6.89 -0.89
N GLY A 86 7.66 6.47 -1.91
CA GLY A 86 9.12 6.52 -1.93
C GLY A 86 9.68 7.94 -1.81
N ALA A 87 9.06 8.92 -2.48
CA ALA A 87 9.40 10.34 -2.35
C ALA A 87 9.15 10.87 -0.92
N ALA A 88 8.21 10.27 -0.19
CA ALA A 88 7.96 10.52 1.23
C ALA A 88 8.82 9.65 2.18
N GLY A 89 9.76 8.86 1.66
CA GLY A 89 10.63 7.97 2.44
C GLY A 89 9.93 6.71 2.98
N LEU A 90 8.80 6.33 2.38
CA LEU A 90 7.96 5.21 2.78
C LEU A 90 7.92 4.14 1.69
N THR A 91 7.38 2.98 2.05
CA THR A 91 6.98 1.89 1.16
C THR A 91 5.47 1.69 1.28
N ILE A 92 4.86 0.94 0.36
CA ILE A 92 3.50 0.43 0.52
C ILE A 92 3.55 -1.11 0.58
N PRO A 93 3.04 -1.77 1.64
CA PRO A 93 2.64 -1.20 2.94
C PRO A 93 3.75 -0.40 3.67
N PRO A 94 3.40 0.57 4.54
CA PRO A 94 4.37 1.41 5.26
C PRO A 94 5.00 0.73 6.49
N PHE A 95 4.87 -0.59 6.59
CA PHE A 95 5.36 -1.46 7.66
C PHE A 95 5.74 -2.82 7.08
N TYR A 96 6.53 -3.61 7.81
CA TYR A 96 6.89 -4.96 7.40
C TYR A 96 5.65 -5.88 7.42
N ASP A 97 5.30 -6.44 6.26
CA ASP A 97 4.14 -7.32 6.11
C ASP A 97 4.43 -8.51 5.19
N SER A 98 5.16 -9.49 5.70
CA SER A 98 5.34 -10.77 4.99
C SER A 98 4.05 -11.57 4.88
N GLY A 99 3.14 -11.41 5.86
CA GLY A 99 1.84 -12.09 5.88
C GLY A 99 0.95 -11.67 4.72
N GLY A 100 0.80 -10.37 4.46
CA GLY A 100 0.08 -9.88 3.31
C GLY A 100 0.80 -10.18 1.99
N ARG A 101 2.11 -9.93 1.91
CA ARG A 101 2.86 -10.05 0.65
C ARG A 101 3.03 -11.48 0.15
N LEU A 102 3.33 -12.41 1.05
CA LEU A 102 3.50 -13.83 0.71
C LEU A 102 2.22 -14.63 0.97
N GLY A 103 1.61 -14.44 2.14
CA GLY A 103 0.41 -15.15 2.54
C GLY A 103 -0.81 -14.72 1.72
N GLY A 104 -1.04 -13.42 1.55
CA GLY A 104 -2.13 -12.90 0.72
C GLY A 104 -2.06 -13.40 -0.72
N ALA A 105 -0.89 -13.28 -1.37
CA ALA A 105 -0.67 -13.82 -2.71
C ALA A 105 -0.92 -15.33 -2.80
N SER A 106 -0.51 -16.09 -1.78
CA SER A 106 -0.74 -17.53 -1.73
C SER A 106 -2.24 -17.86 -1.60
N ILE A 107 -2.98 -17.11 -0.80
CA ILE A 107 -4.44 -17.30 -0.60
C ILE A 107 -5.21 -16.92 -1.86
N VAL A 108 -4.83 -15.85 -2.57
CA VAL A 108 -5.45 -15.47 -3.84
C VAL A 108 -5.38 -16.64 -4.85
N VAL A 109 -4.22 -17.30 -4.94
CA VAL A 109 -4.00 -18.37 -5.92
C VAL A 109 -4.57 -19.72 -5.46
N TRP A 110 -4.38 -20.09 -4.19
CA TRP A 110 -4.63 -21.46 -3.70
C TRP A 110 -5.75 -21.59 -2.67
N GLY A 111 -6.27 -20.47 -2.17
CA GLY A 111 -7.33 -20.47 -1.18
C GLY A 111 -8.66 -20.95 -1.76
N THR A 112 -9.48 -21.59 -0.92
CA THR A 112 -10.90 -21.76 -1.23
C THR A 112 -11.62 -20.43 -1.19
N ASP A 113 -12.83 -20.35 -1.74
CA ASP A 113 -13.63 -19.11 -1.72
C ASP A 113 -13.86 -18.63 -0.28
N GLU A 114 -14.14 -19.54 0.65
CA GLU A 114 -14.31 -19.21 2.08
C GLU A 114 -13.02 -18.67 2.71
N GLN A 115 -11.85 -19.19 2.30
CA GLN A 115 -10.56 -18.70 2.79
C GLN A 115 -10.25 -17.31 2.23
N LYS A 116 -10.56 -17.07 0.95
CA LYS A 116 -10.37 -15.75 0.33
C LYS A 116 -11.25 -14.70 1.00
N GLU A 117 -12.55 -15.00 1.14
CA GLU A 117 -13.52 -14.12 1.80
C GLU A 117 -13.14 -13.82 3.26
N PHE A 118 -12.58 -14.79 3.98
CA PHE A 118 -12.21 -14.61 5.38
C PHE A 118 -10.88 -13.86 5.56
N PHE A 119 -9.83 -14.24 4.82
CA PHE A 119 -8.47 -13.78 5.08
C PHE A 119 -8.07 -12.55 4.26
N LEU A 120 -8.55 -12.38 3.03
CA LEU A 120 -8.08 -11.30 2.17
C LEU A 120 -8.58 -9.92 2.62
N PRO A 121 -9.84 -9.72 3.05
CA PRO A 121 -10.30 -8.41 3.52
C PRO A 121 -9.48 -7.76 4.65
N PRO A 122 -9.14 -8.46 5.75
CA PRO A 122 -8.29 -7.85 6.78
C PRO A 122 -6.85 -7.60 6.29
N ILE A 123 -6.34 -8.38 5.33
CA ILE A 123 -5.01 -8.15 4.73
C ILE A 123 -5.04 -6.88 3.86
N PHE A 124 -6.03 -6.78 2.96
CA PHE A 124 -6.10 -5.69 1.98
C PHE A 124 -6.48 -4.35 2.60
N LYS A 125 -7.21 -4.36 3.71
CA LYS A 125 -7.64 -3.15 4.44
C LYS A 125 -6.69 -2.74 5.58
N GLY A 126 -5.83 -3.63 6.07
CA GLY A 126 -4.80 -3.36 7.08
C GLY A 126 -5.20 -3.53 8.55
#